data_AF-A0A6A7LEY1-F1
#
_entry.id   AF-A0A6A7LEY1-F1
#
_cell.length_a   1.000
_cell.length_b   1.000
_cell.length_c   1.000
_cell.angle_alpha   90.00
_cell.angle_beta   90.00
_cell.angle_gamma   90.00
#
_symmetry.space_group_name_H-M   'P 1'
#
loop_
_entity.id
_entity.type
_entity.pdbx_description
1 polymer ?
#
loop_
_entity_poly.entity_id
_entity_poly.type
_entity_poly.pdbx_seq_one_letter_code
_entity_poly.pdbx_strand_id
1 'polypeptide(L)'
;MTDNEDAILWITRCITALISMRKFMRNSFRDSDKDDIRVLIDFIENRYTFKQKHYKPSTIEKYKIILRLFYKVVYGNNKFYPEQVNWYSIKVSKDKYRDSFTLDLGEFLEEEIKKLIISTSSIQRKAIIACMYESGARPEEFLNLQNTDISIDSKGAVFILRGKTEERRVRIVSFVKYLERWLEMHPLKAQDIFPLWVSEATNYRNQALGLGGLNKVVKDAYATSGVFYSAGIQL
;
A
#
# COMPACT_ATOMS: atom_id res chain seq x y z
N MET A 1 -1.07 -21.01 5.33
CA MET A 1 0.25 -20.40 5.05
C MET A 1 0.23 -18.89 5.29
N THR A 2 -0.83 -18.18 4.91
CA THR A 2 -1.03 -16.72 5.10
C THR A 2 -0.88 -16.22 6.54
N ASP A 3 -1.41 -16.93 7.53
CA ASP A 3 -1.36 -16.48 8.93
C ASP A 3 0.08 -16.38 9.48
N ASN A 4 0.97 -17.25 9.01
CA ASN A 4 2.36 -17.27 9.48
C ASN A 4 3.19 -16.14 8.84
N GLU A 5 2.95 -15.84 7.56
CA GLU A 5 3.57 -14.71 6.86
C GLU A 5 3.15 -13.36 7.45
N ASP A 6 1.87 -13.23 7.78
CA ASP A 6 1.32 -12.03 8.43
C ASP A 6 1.88 -11.82 9.83
N ALA A 7 2.03 -12.90 10.60
CA ALA A 7 2.69 -12.87 11.89
C ALA A 7 4.17 -12.45 11.76
N ILE A 8 4.91 -12.99 10.78
CA ILE A 8 6.31 -12.61 10.51
C ILE A 8 6.42 -11.13 10.16
N LEU A 9 5.54 -10.60 9.31
CA LEU A 9 5.53 -9.19 8.92
C LEU A 9 5.23 -8.29 10.13
N TRP A 10 4.29 -8.68 10.98
CA TRP A 10 3.98 -7.96 12.22
C TRP A 10 5.16 -7.94 13.18
N ILE A 11 5.78 -9.10 13.44
CA ILE A 11 6.96 -9.22 14.30
C ILE A 11 8.12 -8.36 13.77
N THR A 12 8.39 -8.44 12.45
CA THR A 12 9.42 -7.62 11.80
C THR A 12 9.18 -6.13 12.02
N ARG A 13 7.91 -5.69 11.90
CA ARG A 13 7.52 -4.31 12.13
C ARG A 13 7.69 -3.90 13.59
N CYS A 14 7.33 -4.75 14.55
CA CYS A 14 7.58 -4.53 15.97
C CYS A 14 9.08 -4.34 16.25
N ILE A 15 9.92 -5.24 15.75
CA ILE A 15 11.37 -5.20 15.95
C ILE A 15 11.97 -3.92 15.35
N THR A 16 11.61 -3.57 14.12
CA THR A 16 12.14 -2.38 13.45
C THR A 16 11.73 -1.10 14.17
N ALA A 17 10.49 -1.02 14.66
CA ALA A 17 10.02 0.13 15.43
C ALA A 17 10.77 0.25 16.78
N LEU A 18 11.01 -0.86 17.48
CA LEU A 18 11.78 -0.87 18.73
C LEU A 18 13.23 -0.46 18.51
N ILE A 19 13.89 -0.97 17.45
CA ILE A 19 15.25 -0.56 17.08
C ILE A 19 15.29 0.94 16.74
N SER A 20 14.28 1.44 16.03
CA SER A 20 14.16 2.87 15.72
C SER A 20 14.03 3.70 17.00
N MET A 21 13.13 3.34 17.92
CA MET A 21 12.95 4.04 19.20
C MET A 21 14.20 4.01 20.07
N ARG A 22 14.91 2.87 20.12
CA ARG A 22 16.13 2.71 20.92
C ARG A 22 17.20 3.75 20.61
N LYS A 23 17.29 4.21 19.35
CA LYS A 23 18.25 5.24 18.91
C LYS A 23 18.04 6.60 19.57
N PHE A 24 16.87 6.84 20.16
CA PHE A 24 16.50 8.12 20.77
C PHE A 24 16.44 8.04 22.29
N MET A 25 16.62 6.84 22.84
CA MET A 25 16.67 6.64 24.28
C MET A 25 18.10 6.70 24.76
N ARG A 26 18.33 7.44 25.84
CA ARG A 26 19.60 7.40 26.56
C ARG A 26 19.78 6.05 27.25
N ASN A 27 18.78 5.64 28.01
CA ASN A 27 18.76 4.40 28.77
C ASN A 27 18.24 3.23 27.93
N SER A 28 18.51 2.00 28.40
CA SER A 28 17.90 0.81 27.82
C SER A 28 16.41 0.77 28.14
N PHE A 29 15.60 0.03 27.37
CA PHE A 29 14.19 -0.14 27.72
C PHE A 29 13.96 -0.76 29.10
N ARG A 30 14.94 -1.47 29.65
CA ARG A 30 14.83 -2.09 30.97
C ARG A 30 15.03 -1.08 32.08
N ASP A 31 15.93 -0.13 31.86
CA ASP A 31 16.37 0.83 32.87
C ASP A 31 15.65 2.17 32.74
N SER A 32 14.75 2.30 31.76
CA SER A 32 13.96 3.50 31.57
C SER A 32 12.77 3.57 32.53
N ASP A 33 12.62 4.73 33.14
CA ASP A 33 11.46 5.08 33.94
C ASP A 33 10.34 5.72 33.11
N LYS A 34 9.30 6.20 33.79
CA LYS A 34 8.17 6.86 33.16
C LYS A 34 8.57 8.17 32.45
N ASP A 35 9.54 8.90 32.98
CA ASP A 35 9.94 10.20 32.47
C ASP A 35 10.80 10.04 31.21
N ASP A 36 11.69 9.05 31.17
CA ASP A 36 12.41 8.63 29.96
C ASP A 36 11.45 8.27 28.82
N ILE A 37 10.39 7.52 29.12
CA ILE A 37 9.37 7.14 28.13
C ILE A 37 8.54 8.35 27.69
N ARG A 38 8.27 9.30 28.57
CA ARG A 38 7.64 10.57 28.19
C ARG A 38 8.48 11.32 27.17
N VAL A 39 9.78 11.49 27.43
CA VAL A 39 10.71 12.16 26.50
C VAL A 39 10.73 11.46 25.14
N LEU A 40 10.74 10.12 25.11
CA LEU A 40 10.66 9.35 23.87
C LEU A 40 9.36 9.62 23.10
N ILE A 41 8.21 9.64 23.78
CA ILE A 41 6.92 9.89 23.14
C ILE A 41 6.85 11.30 22.60
N ASP A 42 7.24 12.29 23.40
CA ASP A 42 7.26 13.70 22.97
C ASP A 42 8.17 13.88 21.76
N PHE A 43 9.31 13.18 21.75
CA PHE A 43 10.19 13.15 20.61
C PHE A 43 9.53 12.52 19.38
N ILE A 44 8.88 11.36 19.49
CA ILE A 44 8.18 10.72 18.36
C ILE A 44 7.04 11.59 17.82
N GLU A 45 6.30 12.26 18.70
CA GLU A 45 5.17 13.09 18.31
C GLU A 45 5.57 14.38 17.61
N ASN A 46 6.70 14.96 18.01
CA ASN A 46 7.16 16.26 17.54
C ASN A 46 8.34 16.17 16.55
N ARG A 47 8.85 14.96 16.28
CA ARG A 47 9.99 14.77 15.38
C ARG A 47 9.71 15.25 13.96
N TYR A 48 10.66 16.02 13.44
CA TYR A 48 10.91 16.18 12.01
C TYR A 48 11.66 14.95 11.50
N THR A 49 11.07 14.20 10.57
CA THR A 49 11.78 13.14 9.85
C THR A 49 13.00 13.72 9.10
N PHE A 50 13.92 12.87 8.64
CA PHE A 50 15.06 13.28 7.81
C PHE A 50 14.67 14.11 6.56
N LYS A 51 13.38 14.11 6.19
CA LYS A 51 12.78 14.91 5.11
C LYS A 51 12.02 16.15 5.60
N GLN A 52 12.27 16.63 6.82
CA GLN A 52 11.58 17.77 7.45
C GLN A 52 10.06 17.64 7.51
N LYS A 53 9.53 16.41 7.66
CA LYS A 53 8.08 16.17 7.83
C LYS A 53 7.80 15.47 9.14
N HIS A 54 6.75 15.87 9.85
CA HIS A 54 6.26 15.13 11.01
C HIS A 54 5.81 13.72 10.62
N TYR A 55 5.88 12.78 11.56
CA TYR A 55 5.26 11.47 11.35
C TYR A 55 3.75 11.62 11.16
N LYS A 56 3.17 10.81 10.26
CA LYS A 56 1.71 10.70 10.15
C LYS A 56 1.12 10.27 11.50
N PRO A 57 -0.08 10.74 11.88
CA PRO A 57 -0.73 10.34 13.14
C PRO A 57 -0.80 8.82 13.31
N SER A 58 -1.18 8.09 12.26
CA SER A 58 -1.24 6.62 12.28
C SER A 58 0.12 5.94 12.52
N THR A 59 1.22 6.58 12.13
CA THR A 59 2.57 6.11 12.44
C THR A 59 2.88 6.28 13.93
N ILE A 60 2.57 7.45 14.50
CA ILE A 60 2.74 7.74 15.93
C ILE A 60 1.94 6.73 16.78
N GLU A 61 0.68 6.49 16.43
CA GLU A 61 -0.18 5.51 17.11
C GLU A 61 0.45 4.10 17.08
N LYS A 62 0.99 3.69 15.92
CA LYS A 62 1.68 2.40 15.78
C LYS A 62 2.91 2.30 16.70
N TYR A 63 3.72 3.34 16.80
CA TYR A 63 4.86 3.37 17.74
C TYR A 63 4.38 3.21 19.19
N LYS A 64 3.34 3.95 19.59
CA LYS A 64 2.73 3.84 20.94
C LYS A 64 2.19 2.44 21.24
N ILE A 65 1.51 1.81 20.26
CA ILE A 65 0.99 0.43 20.36
C ILE A 65 2.13 -0.56 20.57
N ILE A 66 3.16 -0.48 19.73
CA ILE A 66 4.31 -1.41 19.77
C ILE A 66 5.05 -1.25 21.10
N LEU A 67 5.23 -0.03 21.59
CA LEU A 67 5.88 0.23 22.87
C LEU A 67 5.09 -0.37 24.04
N ARG A 68 3.76 -0.17 24.08
CA ARG A 68 2.90 -0.80 25.10
C ARG A 68 2.94 -2.31 25.04
N LEU A 69 2.87 -2.89 23.83
CA LEU A 69 2.91 -4.33 23.62
C LEU A 69 4.25 -4.91 24.11
N PHE A 70 5.37 -4.28 23.77
CA PHE A 70 6.69 -4.69 24.20
C PHE A 70 6.82 -4.71 25.72
N TYR A 71 6.44 -3.62 26.39
CA TYR A 71 6.50 -3.54 27.86
C TYR A 71 5.56 -4.54 28.53
N LYS A 72 4.35 -4.75 28.00
CA LYS A 72 3.42 -5.78 28.49
C LYS A 72 4.03 -7.17 28.38
N VAL A 73 4.60 -7.52 27.23
CA VAL A 73 5.15 -8.86 26.98
C VAL A 73 6.40 -9.09 27.83
N VAL A 74 7.36 -8.16 27.81
CA VAL A 74 8.70 -8.36 28.38
C VAL A 74 8.74 -8.07 29.89
N TYR A 75 8.03 -7.04 30.36
CA TYR A 75 8.09 -6.60 31.76
C TYR A 75 6.77 -6.80 32.52
N GLY A 76 5.67 -7.00 31.80
CA GLY A 76 4.35 -7.29 32.37
C GLY A 76 3.97 -8.78 32.33
N ASN A 77 4.88 -9.67 31.96
CA ASN A 77 4.65 -11.11 31.76
C ASN A 77 3.42 -11.42 30.89
N ASN A 78 3.17 -10.57 29.90
CA ASN A 78 1.98 -10.56 29.04
C ASN A 78 0.63 -10.41 29.77
N LYS A 79 0.61 -10.04 31.04
CA LYS A 79 -0.60 -9.93 31.88
C LYS A 79 -1.07 -8.49 32.08
N PHE A 80 -0.16 -7.57 32.32
CA PHE A 80 -0.49 -6.17 32.61
C PHE A 80 0.43 -5.19 31.86
N TYR A 81 0.05 -3.92 31.82
CA TYR A 81 0.91 -2.85 31.31
C TYR A 81 1.65 -2.18 32.48
N PRO A 82 3.00 -2.20 32.48
CA PRO A 82 3.80 -1.50 33.49
C PRO A 82 3.55 0.02 33.52
N GLU A 83 3.87 0.66 34.64
CA GLU A 83 3.63 2.09 34.85
C GLU A 83 4.34 3.00 33.84
N GLN A 84 5.47 2.55 33.29
CA GLN A 84 6.22 3.26 32.24
C GLN A 84 5.36 3.56 31.01
N VAL A 85 4.37 2.71 30.72
CA VAL A 85 3.57 2.79 29.50
C VAL A 85 2.06 2.85 29.72
N ASN A 86 1.58 2.69 30.96
CA ASN A 86 0.14 2.64 31.25
C ASN A 86 -0.51 4.03 31.42
N TRP A 87 0.24 5.12 31.33
CA TRP A 87 -0.25 6.47 31.59
C TRP A 87 -0.71 7.25 30.36
N TYR A 88 -0.32 6.83 29.15
CA TYR A 88 -0.60 7.58 27.91
C TYR A 88 -1.67 6.92 27.04
N SER A 89 -2.42 7.76 26.33
CA SER A 89 -3.33 7.34 25.27
C SER A 89 -2.58 7.05 23.98
N ILE A 90 -3.02 6.00 23.28
CA ILE A 90 -2.52 5.67 21.94
C ILE A 90 -3.02 6.69 20.92
N LYS A 91 -4.29 7.10 21.02
CA LYS A 91 -4.95 7.92 19.99
C LYS A 91 -4.32 9.30 19.89
N VAL A 92 -4.04 9.73 18.67
CA VAL A 92 -3.59 11.10 18.38
C VAL A 92 -4.80 12.02 18.19
N SER A 93 -4.66 13.33 18.47
CA SER A 93 -5.75 14.30 18.36
C SER A 93 -6.31 14.39 16.92
N LYS A 94 -7.60 14.70 16.80
CA LYS A 94 -8.30 14.82 15.50
C LYS A 94 -7.71 15.91 14.61
N ASP A 95 -7.14 16.97 15.20
CA ASP A 95 -6.55 18.08 14.43
C ASP A 95 -5.32 17.63 13.63
N LYS A 96 -4.46 16.77 14.21
CA LYS A 96 -3.31 16.19 13.48
C LYS A 96 -3.74 15.27 12.32
N TYR A 97 -4.96 14.73 12.34
CA TYR A 97 -5.51 13.95 11.23
C TYR A 97 -5.99 14.81 10.06
N ARG A 98 -6.56 15.99 10.34
CA ARG A 98 -7.06 16.92 9.30
C ARG A 98 -5.94 17.39 8.38
N ASP A 99 -4.76 17.71 8.94
CA ASP A 99 -3.58 18.10 8.15
C ASP A 99 -3.03 16.97 7.25
N SER A 100 -3.41 15.71 7.51
CA SER A 100 -2.92 14.54 6.77
C SER A 100 -3.85 14.07 5.65
N PHE A 101 -5.08 14.59 5.59
CA PHE A 101 -6.14 14.09 4.72
C PHE A 101 -6.58 15.18 3.72
N THR A 102 -5.78 15.37 2.68
CA THR A 102 -6.20 16.09 1.48
C THR A 102 -6.45 15.09 0.37
N LEU A 103 -7.59 14.39 0.42
CA LEU A 103 -8.17 13.80 -0.77
C LEU A 103 -8.92 14.93 -1.47
N ASP A 104 -8.24 15.58 -2.40
CA ASP A 104 -8.90 16.48 -3.33
C ASP A 104 -9.78 15.61 -4.23
N LEU A 105 -11.07 15.62 -3.96
CA LEU A 105 -12.10 14.86 -4.68
C LEU A 105 -12.50 15.57 -5.99
N GLY A 106 -11.75 16.58 -6.43
CA GLY A 106 -12.07 17.40 -7.59
C GLY A 106 -12.02 16.59 -8.89
N GLU A 107 -13.18 16.16 -9.37
CA GLU A 107 -13.79 16.25 -10.72
C GLU A 107 -12.91 16.23 -12.00
N PHE A 108 -11.61 15.96 -11.95
CA PHE A 108 -10.66 16.00 -13.07
C PHE A 108 -10.20 14.62 -13.57
N LEU A 109 -10.67 13.54 -12.93
CA LEU A 109 -10.01 12.24 -13.03
C LEU A 109 -10.19 11.53 -14.39
N GLU A 110 -11.31 11.70 -15.10
CA GLU A 110 -11.53 10.95 -16.36
C GLU A 110 -10.64 11.44 -17.52
N GLU A 111 -10.51 12.75 -17.71
CA GLU A 111 -9.68 13.32 -18.78
C GLU A 111 -8.18 13.15 -18.51
N GLU A 112 -7.76 13.24 -17.25
CA GLU A 112 -6.39 12.94 -16.85
C GLU A 112 -6.05 11.46 -17.07
N ILE A 113 -6.96 10.54 -16.73
CA ILE A 113 -6.78 9.12 -16.99
C ILE A 113 -6.71 8.83 -18.48
N LYS A 114 -7.55 9.44 -19.31
CA LYS A 114 -7.45 9.30 -20.78
C LYS A 114 -6.08 9.75 -21.28
N LYS A 115 -5.55 10.87 -20.78
CA LYS A 115 -4.19 11.34 -21.11
C LYS A 115 -3.11 10.33 -20.70
N LEU A 116 -3.20 9.77 -19.48
CA LEU A 116 -2.28 8.75 -18.98
C LEU A 116 -2.32 7.48 -19.85
N ILE A 117 -3.50 7.02 -20.23
CA ILE A 117 -3.66 5.84 -21.10
C ILE A 117 -3.07 6.13 -22.48
N ILE A 118 -3.37 7.28 -23.08
CA ILE A 118 -2.92 7.61 -24.44
C ILE A 118 -1.40 7.82 -24.50
N SER A 119 -0.80 8.44 -23.48
CA SER A 119 0.65 8.73 -23.44
C SER A 119 1.52 7.48 -23.29
N THR A 120 0.92 6.38 -22.84
CA THR A 120 1.65 5.15 -22.59
C THR A 120 1.87 4.36 -23.89
N SER A 121 3.06 3.79 -24.09
CA SER A 121 3.43 3.16 -25.38
C SER A 121 2.95 1.72 -25.57
N SER A 122 2.94 0.91 -24.50
CA SER A 122 2.54 -0.51 -24.55
C SER A 122 1.04 -0.70 -24.35
N ILE A 123 0.43 -1.59 -25.14
CA ILE A 123 -0.97 -2.00 -24.98
C ILE A 123 -1.26 -2.55 -23.58
N GLN A 124 -0.33 -3.32 -23.00
CA GLN A 124 -0.51 -3.88 -21.66
C GLN A 124 -0.61 -2.75 -20.65
N ARG A 125 0.32 -1.78 -20.74
CA ARG A 125 0.35 -0.66 -19.79
C ARG A 125 -0.90 0.22 -19.92
N LYS A 126 -1.41 0.42 -21.15
CA LYS A 126 -2.72 1.07 -21.38
C LYS A 126 -3.84 0.33 -20.65
N ALA A 127 -3.91 -0.99 -20.83
CA ALA A 127 -4.90 -1.84 -20.18
C ALA A 127 -4.76 -1.83 -18.65
N ILE A 128 -3.54 -1.83 -18.12
CA ILE A 128 -3.27 -1.73 -16.67
C ILE A 128 -3.87 -0.44 -16.11
N ILE A 129 -3.51 0.72 -16.66
CA ILE A 129 -3.96 2.02 -16.14
C ILE A 129 -5.49 2.10 -16.20
N ALA A 130 -6.06 1.71 -17.34
CA ALA A 130 -7.49 1.81 -17.56
C ALA A 130 -8.29 0.87 -16.64
N CYS A 131 -7.88 -0.39 -16.53
CA CYS A 131 -8.58 -1.35 -15.69
C CYS A 131 -8.36 -1.09 -14.19
N MET A 132 -7.17 -0.62 -13.77
CA MET A 132 -6.95 -0.22 -12.37
C MET A 132 -7.83 0.96 -11.99
N TYR A 133 -7.90 1.97 -12.85
CA TYR A 133 -8.74 3.14 -12.63
C TYR A 133 -10.21 2.76 -12.46
N GLU A 134 -10.75 1.99 -13.40
CA GLU A 134 -12.17 1.64 -13.41
C GLU A 134 -12.54 0.61 -12.33
N SER A 135 -11.64 -0.32 -12.00
CA SER A 135 -11.93 -1.33 -10.97
C SER A 135 -11.81 -0.82 -9.53
N GLY A 136 -11.00 0.21 -9.29
CA GLY A 136 -10.59 0.58 -7.93
C GLY A 136 -9.95 -0.58 -7.17
N ALA A 137 -9.35 -1.56 -7.87
CA ALA A 137 -8.74 -2.72 -7.25
C ALA A 137 -7.52 -2.32 -6.41
N ARG A 138 -7.28 -3.02 -5.29
CA ARG A 138 -6.00 -2.88 -4.60
C ARG A 138 -4.89 -3.40 -5.50
N PRO A 139 -3.67 -2.83 -5.45
CA PRO A 139 -2.55 -3.26 -6.28
C PRO A 139 -2.31 -4.77 -6.21
N GLU A 140 -2.33 -5.38 -5.01
CA GLU A 140 -2.07 -6.81 -4.88
C GLU A 140 -3.21 -7.67 -5.47
N GLU A 141 -4.47 -7.28 -5.24
CA GLU A 141 -5.64 -7.96 -5.82
C GLU A 141 -5.58 -7.93 -7.35
N PHE A 142 -5.20 -6.78 -7.92
CA PHE A 142 -5.10 -6.57 -9.36
C PHE A 142 -3.96 -7.37 -10.00
N LEU A 143 -2.78 -7.36 -9.38
CA LEU A 143 -1.59 -8.06 -9.89
C LEU A 143 -1.72 -9.58 -9.81
N ASN A 144 -2.55 -10.09 -8.91
CA ASN A 144 -2.80 -11.52 -8.75
C ASN A 144 -3.87 -12.08 -9.69
N LEU A 145 -4.51 -11.26 -10.53
CA LEU A 145 -5.50 -11.72 -11.52
C LEU A 145 -4.89 -12.73 -12.50
N GLN A 146 -5.59 -13.82 -12.74
CA GLN A 146 -5.31 -14.78 -13.81
C GLN A 146 -6.34 -14.64 -14.93
N ASN A 147 -6.06 -15.22 -16.10
CA ASN A 147 -7.03 -15.28 -17.20
C ASN A 147 -8.38 -15.92 -16.79
N THR A 148 -8.36 -16.88 -15.86
CA THR A 148 -9.55 -17.54 -15.32
C THR A 148 -10.39 -16.64 -14.40
N ASP A 149 -9.84 -15.52 -13.95
CA ASP A 149 -10.53 -14.54 -13.11
C ASP A 149 -11.28 -13.48 -13.92
N ILE A 150 -11.27 -13.62 -15.25
CA ILE A 150 -11.82 -12.66 -16.19
C ILE A 150 -12.92 -13.33 -17.01
N SER A 151 -14.10 -12.72 -17.01
CA SER A 151 -15.22 -13.12 -17.88
C SER A 151 -15.64 -11.93 -18.73
N ILE A 152 -15.55 -12.05 -20.05
CA ILE A 152 -16.00 -11.02 -20.99
C ILE A 152 -17.40 -11.37 -21.48
N ASP A 153 -18.30 -10.39 -21.47
CA ASP A 153 -19.67 -10.50 -21.94
C ASP A 153 -20.10 -9.24 -22.74
N SER A 154 -21.36 -9.18 -23.15
CA SER A 154 -21.89 -8.07 -23.94
C SER A 154 -21.91 -6.72 -23.22
N LYS A 155 -21.70 -6.69 -21.89
CA LYS A 155 -21.69 -5.49 -21.06
C LYS A 155 -20.28 -5.09 -20.62
N GLY A 156 -19.24 -5.84 -20.98
CA GLY A 156 -17.86 -5.54 -20.64
C GLY A 156 -17.12 -6.76 -20.09
N ALA A 157 -16.22 -6.54 -19.13
CA ALA A 157 -15.47 -7.62 -18.48
C ALA A 157 -15.71 -7.64 -16.97
N VAL A 158 -15.83 -8.82 -16.38
CA VAL A 158 -15.89 -9.03 -14.92
C VAL A 158 -14.55 -9.53 -14.43
N PHE A 159 -14.01 -8.85 -13.42
CA PHE A 159 -12.85 -9.30 -12.66
C PHE A 159 -13.31 -9.92 -11.36
N ILE A 160 -12.76 -11.09 -11.02
CA ILE A 160 -12.90 -11.73 -9.71
C ILE A 160 -11.66 -11.36 -8.88
N LEU A 161 -11.80 -10.36 -8.01
CA LEU A 161 -10.72 -9.86 -7.16
C LEU A 161 -10.72 -10.61 -5.82
N ARG A 162 -9.58 -11.20 -5.47
CA ARG A 162 -9.39 -11.92 -4.20
C ARG A 162 -8.50 -11.13 -3.26
N GLY A 163 -9.10 -10.54 -2.23
CA GLY A 163 -8.40 -9.85 -1.15
C GLY A 163 -8.17 -10.75 0.06
N LYS A 164 -7.53 -10.21 1.11
CA LYS A 164 -7.32 -10.92 2.38
C LYS A 164 -8.61 -11.34 3.08
N THR A 165 -9.67 -10.55 2.97
CA THR A 165 -10.88 -10.72 3.76
C THR A 165 -12.09 -11.18 2.95
N GLU A 166 -12.23 -10.74 1.70
CA GLU A 166 -13.40 -11.10 0.87
C GLU A 166 -13.04 -11.14 -0.62
N GLU A 167 -13.71 -12.04 -1.35
CA GLU A 167 -13.74 -12.06 -2.81
C GLU A 167 -14.84 -11.12 -3.30
N ARG A 168 -14.53 -10.30 -4.32
CA ARG A 168 -15.54 -9.43 -4.95
C ARG A 168 -15.45 -9.46 -6.47
N ARG A 169 -16.59 -9.23 -7.10
CA ARG A 169 -16.70 -9.06 -8.56
C ARG A 169 -16.76 -7.58 -8.89
N VAL A 170 -15.94 -7.14 -9.83
CA VAL A 170 -15.94 -5.77 -10.35
C VAL A 170 -16.07 -5.79 -11.86
N ARG A 171 -16.89 -4.90 -12.42
CA ARG A 171 -17.10 -4.84 -13.87
C ARG A 171 -16.37 -3.64 -14.48
N ILE A 172 -15.66 -3.92 -15.57
CA ILE A 172 -15.00 -2.97 -16.47
C ILE A 172 -15.90 -2.79 -17.69
N VAL A 173 -16.35 -1.57 -17.94
CA VAL A 173 -17.26 -1.21 -19.04
C VAL A 173 -16.59 -0.20 -19.96
N SER A 174 -16.19 0.97 -19.43
CA SER A 174 -15.70 2.12 -20.19
C SER A 174 -14.42 1.81 -20.93
N PHE A 175 -13.53 1.01 -20.33
CA PHE A 175 -12.21 0.74 -20.88
C PHE A 175 -11.98 -0.71 -21.32
N VAL A 176 -13.05 -1.51 -21.47
CA VAL A 176 -12.95 -2.93 -21.82
C VAL A 176 -12.16 -3.19 -23.12
N LYS A 177 -12.21 -2.26 -24.08
CA LYS A 177 -11.48 -2.38 -25.35
C LYS A 177 -9.96 -2.40 -25.20
N TYR A 178 -9.41 -1.81 -24.14
CA TYR A 178 -7.96 -1.93 -23.86
C TYR A 178 -7.61 -3.33 -23.34
N LEU A 179 -8.48 -3.90 -22.50
CA LEU A 179 -8.32 -5.25 -21.99
C LEU A 179 -8.43 -6.31 -23.11
N GLU A 180 -9.44 -6.22 -23.97
CA GLU A 180 -9.62 -7.15 -25.10
C GLU A 180 -8.38 -7.19 -25.98
N ARG A 181 -7.88 -6.01 -26.40
CA ARG A 181 -6.65 -5.90 -27.19
C ARG A 181 -5.42 -6.47 -26.49
N TRP A 182 -5.34 -6.31 -25.17
CA TRP A 182 -4.26 -6.89 -24.39
C TRP A 182 -4.34 -8.42 -24.38
N LEU A 183 -5.52 -8.99 -24.14
CA LEU A 183 -5.75 -10.44 -24.16
C LEU A 183 -5.42 -11.06 -25.53
N GLU A 184 -5.78 -10.38 -26.62
CA GLU A 184 -5.44 -10.81 -28.00
C GLU A 184 -3.92 -10.91 -28.24
N MET A 185 -3.15 -9.97 -27.68
CA MET A 185 -1.70 -9.90 -27.83
C MET A 185 -0.94 -10.54 -26.66
N HIS A 186 -1.63 -11.13 -25.68
CA HIS A 186 -1.02 -11.62 -24.47
C HIS A 186 0.04 -12.69 -24.80
N PRO A 187 1.30 -12.54 -24.35
CA PRO A 187 2.40 -13.42 -24.76
C PRO A 187 2.23 -14.87 -24.29
N LEU A 188 1.42 -15.08 -23.25
CA LEU A 188 1.12 -16.40 -22.68
C LEU A 188 -0.27 -16.93 -23.05
N LYS A 189 -0.98 -16.33 -24.02
CA LYS A 189 -2.38 -16.70 -24.35
C LYS A 189 -2.60 -18.15 -24.77
N ALA A 190 -1.53 -18.86 -25.14
CA ALA A 190 -1.57 -20.28 -25.50
C ALA A 190 -1.52 -21.22 -24.28
N GLN A 191 -1.29 -20.68 -23.08
CA GLN A 191 -1.32 -21.45 -21.84
C GLN A 191 -2.73 -21.49 -21.27
N ASP A 192 -3.09 -22.58 -20.59
CA ASP A 192 -4.41 -22.76 -19.98
C ASP A 192 -4.67 -21.75 -18.85
N ILE A 193 -3.65 -21.55 -17.99
CA ILE A 193 -3.70 -20.63 -16.85
C ILE A 193 -2.44 -19.76 -16.89
N PHE A 194 -2.61 -18.44 -16.90
CA PHE A 194 -1.51 -17.48 -16.89
C PHE A 194 -1.87 -16.20 -16.12
N PRO A 195 -0.88 -15.51 -15.53
CA PRO A 195 -1.11 -14.21 -14.90
C PRO A 195 -1.56 -13.20 -15.96
N LEU A 196 -2.59 -12.42 -15.65
CA LEU A 196 -3.14 -11.42 -16.57
C LEU A 196 -2.14 -10.31 -16.89
N TRP A 197 -1.25 -9.99 -15.93
CA TRP A 197 -0.25 -8.93 -16.06
C TRP A 197 1.15 -9.52 -15.95
N VAL A 198 1.95 -9.30 -16.99
CA VAL A 198 3.33 -9.82 -17.05
C VAL A 198 4.36 -8.70 -17.10
N SER A 199 5.60 -8.99 -16.71
CA SER A 199 6.69 -8.04 -16.82
C SER A 199 7.16 -7.94 -18.28
N GLU A 200 7.30 -6.71 -18.75
CA GLU A 200 7.91 -6.37 -20.05
C GLU A 200 9.43 -6.14 -19.94
N ALA A 201 10.00 -6.23 -18.73
CA ALA A 201 11.42 -6.02 -18.52
C ALA A 201 12.24 -7.21 -19.05
N THR A 202 13.37 -6.95 -19.70
CA THR A 202 14.22 -7.97 -20.34
C THR A 202 14.54 -9.16 -19.43
N ASN A 203 14.92 -8.90 -18.18
CA ASN A 203 15.36 -9.94 -17.23
C ASN A 203 14.22 -10.72 -16.56
N TYR A 204 12.97 -10.24 -16.70
CA TYR A 204 11.79 -10.82 -16.06
C TYR A 204 10.66 -11.05 -17.06
N ARG A 205 10.98 -11.10 -18.36
CA ARG A 205 10.00 -11.08 -19.43
C ARG A 205 9.00 -12.23 -19.26
N ASN A 206 7.71 -11.92 -19.38
CA ASN A 206 6.59 -12.85 -19.25
C ASN A 206 6.40 -13.45 -17.84
N GLN A 207 7.20 -13.07 -16.83
CA GLN A 207 6.89 -13.42 -15.44
C GLN A 207 5.78 -12.52 -14.90
N ALA A 208 5.08 -12.94 -13.84
CA ALA A 208 4.04 -12.14 -13.21
C ALA A 208 4.56 -10.74 -12.82
N LEU A 209 3.78 -9.70 -13.14
CA LEU A 209 4.15 -8.32 -12.83
C LEU A 209 4.08 -8.08 -11.31
N GLY A 210 5.20 -7.68 -10.71
CA GLY A 210 5.24 -7.31 -9.29
C GLY A 210 4.90 -5.84 -9.01
N LEU A 211 4.68 -5.51 -7.73
CA LEU A 211 4.34 -4.15 -7.27
C LEU A 211 5.35 -3.09 -7.70
N GLY A 212 6.64 -3.42 -7.72
CA GLY A 212 7.69 -2.52 -8.21
C GLY A 212 7.55 -2.20 -9.71
N GLY A 213 7.17 -3.20 -10.52
CA GLY A 213 6.90 -3.04 -11.94
C GLY A 213 5.66 -2.20 -12.19
N LEU A 214 4.59 -2.45 -11.44
CA LEU A 214 3.36 -1.65 -11.50
C LEU A 214 3.61 -0.17 -11.17
N ASN A 215 4.34 0.09 -10.08
CA ASN A 215 4.72 1.45 -9.69
C ASN A 215 5.52 2.17 -10.78
N LYS A 216 6.38 1.43 -11.50
CA LYS A 216 7.10 1.99 -12.65
C LYS A 216 6.15 2.34 -13.79
N VAL A 217 5.21 1.45 -14.14
CA VAL A 217 4.20 1.71 -15.18
C VAL A 217 3.42 2.99 -14.90
N VAL A 218 2.93 3.17 -13.67
CA VAL A 218 2.18 4.37 -13.27
C VAL A 218 3.07 5.61 -13.34
N LYS A 219 4.28 5.58 -12.77
CA LYS A 219 5.21 6.72 -12.83
C LYS A 219 5.57 7.12 -14.25
N ASP A 220 5.85 6.16 -15.13
CA ASP A 220 6.16 6.39 -16.53
C ASP A 220 4.97 7.06 -17.25
N ALA A 221 3.74 6.64 -16.96
CA ALA A 221 2.53 7.25 -17.53
C ALA A 221 2.37 8.71 -17.11
N TYR A 222 2.57 9.03 -15.83
CA TYR A 222 2.54 10.42 -15.36
C TYR A 222 3.66 11.27 -16.00
N ALA A 223 4.88 10.75 -16.05
CA ALA A 223 6.01 11.46 -16.65
C ALA A 223 5.80 11.78 -18.15
N THR A 224 5.11 10.91 -18.87
CA THR A 224 4.88 11.05 -20.32
C THR A 224 3.60 11.83 -20.67
N SER A 225 2.62 11.87 -19.78
CA SER A 225 1.32 12.52 -20.05
C SER A 225 1.31 14.03 -19.80
N GLY A 226 2.30 14.56 -19.07
CA GLY A 226 2.29 15.95 -18.62
C GLY A 226 1.27 16.23 -17.51
N VAL A 227 0.59 15.20 -16.97
CA VAL A 227 -0.26 15.30 -15.79
C VAL A 227 0.61 15.34 -14.54
N PHE A 228 0.36 16.28 -13.63
CA PHE A 228 1.11 16.36 -12.39
C PHE A 228 0.78 15.20 -11.46
N TYR A 229 1.82 14.50 -10.99
CA TYR A 229 1.66 13.48 -9.97
C TYR A 229 1.35 14.15 -8.62
N SER A 230 0.06 14.33 -8.30
CA SER A 230 -0.34 14.72 -6.96
C SER A 230 0.00 13.56 -6.02
N ALA A 231 0.81 13.83 -4.99
CA ALA A 231 1.37 12.82 -4.09
C ALA A 231 0.34 12.08 -3.21
N GLY A 232 -0.95 12.16 -3.54
CA GLY A 232 -2.07 11.51 -2.85
C GLY A 232 -2.37 10.08 -3.31
N ILE A 233 -1.94 9.68 -4.50
CA ILE A 233 -2.14 8.31 -5.01
C ILE A 233 -0.86 7.49 -4.75
N GLN A 234 -0.61 7.15 -3.49
CA GLN A 234 0.35 6.10 -3.16
C GLN A 234 -0.34 4.75 -3.31
N LEU A 235 0.03 3.99 -4.36
CA LEU A 235 -0.21 2.53 -4.43
C LEU A 235 0.65 1.81 -3.39
#